data_AF-A0A9E5V828-F1
#
_entry.id   AF-A0A9E5V828-F1
#
_cell.length_a   1.000
_cell.length_b   1.000
_cell.length_c   1.000
_cell.angle_alpha   90.00
_cell.angle_beta   90.00
_cell.angle_gamma   90.00
#
_symmetry.space_group_name_H-M   'P 1'
#
loop_
_entity.id
_entity.type
_entity.pdbx_description
1 polymer ?
#
loop_
_entity_poly.entity_id
_entity_poly.type
_entity_poly.pdbx_seq_one_letter_code
_entity_poly.pdbx_strand_id
1 'polypeptide(L)'
;MSKELNFTNFLLIGYTAWKGFSKVGRGAVFCQIQKVDLPHVPFPRVRGKYQTTDEVVGTHFLAKPELVAYLHEWMVREEIITRIVQAIDSYNPQQDMIILAREGSQIEVDILQKSVMTPIECYQQVSQHWDEFSGYISRIKI
;
A
#
# COMPACT_ATOMS: atom_id res chain seq x y z
N MET A 1 -7.01 -6.36 12.96
CA MET A 1 -8.15 -6.62 12.06
C MET A 1 -7.58 -6.72 10.67
N SER A 2 -7.78 -7.85 9.99
CA SER A 2 -7.36 -8.03 8.59
C SER A 2 -8.15 -7.06 7.71
N LYS A 3 -7.57 -5.92 7.37
CA LYS A 3 -8.15 -5.01 6.39
C LYS A 3 -8.14 -5.74 5.05
N GLU A 4 -9.32 -6.08 4.53
CA GLU A 4 -9.42 -6.74 3.23
C GLU A 4 -9.00 -5.74 2.15
N LEU A 5 -7.80 -5.93 1.60
CA LEU A 5 -7.38 -5.23 0.40
C LEU A 5 -8.29 -5.67 -0.75
N ASN A 6 -9.07 -4.74 -1.30
CA ASN A 6 -9.79 -5.00 -2.53
C ASN A 6 -8.79 -5.27 -3.68
N PHE A 7 -9.27 -5.95 -4.73
CA PHE A 7 -8.41 -6.39 -5.83
C PHE A 7 -7.69 -5.23 -6.54
N THR A 8 -8.38 -4.10 -6.75
CA THR A 8 -7.80 -2.89 -7.36
C THR A 8 -6.64 -2.33 -6.54
N ASN A 9 -6.82 -2.21 -5.21
CA ASN A 9 -5.78 -1.73 -4.31
C ASN A 9 -4.57 -2.66 -4.33
N PHE A 10 -4.81 -3.97 -4.32
CA PHE A 10 -3.77 -4.96 -4.39
C PHE A 10 -2.96 -4.87 -5.71
N LEU A 11 -3.63 -4.68 -6.86
CA LEU A 11 -2.96 -4.45 -8.14
C LEU A 11 -2.11 -3.17 -8.14
N LEU A 12 -2.63 -2.07 -7.60
CA LEU A 12 -1.92 -0.79 -7.50
C LEU A 12 -0.69 -0.87 -6.59
N ILE A 13 -0.80 -1.59 -5.48
CA ILE A 13 0.32 -1.85 -4.56
C ILE A 13 1.39 -2.67 -5.29
N GLY A 14 1.02 -3.78 -5.95
CA GLY A 14 1.97 -4.61 -6.68
C GLY A 14 2.65 -3.87 -7.85
N TYR A 15 1.89 -3.08 -8.61
CA TYR A 15 2.42 -2.20 -9.66
C TYR A 15 3.44 -1.21 -9.08
N THR A 16 3.09 -0.55 -7.97
CA THR A 16 3.96 0.44 -7.30
C THR A 16 5.23 -0.22 -6.76
N ALA A 17 5.10 -1.42 -6.16
CA ALA A 17 6.22 -2.20 -5.64
C ALA A 17 7.23 -2.51 -6.75
N TRP A 18 6.78 -3.09 -7.86
CA TRP A 18 7.68 -3.47 -8.94
C TRP A 18 8.26 -2.26 -9.68
N LYS A 19 7.45 -1.24 -9.93
CA LYS A 19 7.91 0.01 -10.56
C LYS A 19 8.95 0.73 -9.71
N GLY A 20 8.79 0.75 -8.39
CA GLY A 20 9.75 1.33 -7.47
C GLY A 20 11.03 0.51 -7.41
N PHE A 21 10.90 -0.80 -7.19
CA PHE A 21 12.03 -1.71 -7.11
C PHE A 21 12.92 -1.67 -8.35
N SER A 22 12.31 -1.70 -9.54
CA SER A 22 13.04 -1.64 -10.82
C SER A 22 13.79 -0.33 -11.05
N LYS A 23 13.45 0.75 -10.34
CA LYS A 23 14.09 2.07 -10.48
C LYS A 23 15.15 2.35 -9.42
N VAL A 24 14.84 2.08 -8.16
CA VAL A 24 15.65 2.53 -7.01
C VAL A 24 16.11 1.38 -6.10
N GLY A 25 15.74 0.13 -6.42
CA GLY A 25 16.10 -1.04 -5.64
C GLY A 25 15.17 -1.30 -4.45
N ARG A 26 15.68 -1.96 -3.41
CA ARG A 26 14.87 -2.47 -2.29
C ARG A 26 14.20 -1.33 -1.51
N GLY A 27 12.96 -1.59 -1.09
CA GLY A 27 12.14 -0.61 -0.39
C GLY A 27 10.77 -1.18 -0.01
N ALA A 28 9.83 -0.30 0.29
CA ALA A 28 8.47 -0.66 0.66
C ALA A 28 7.45 0.24 -0.02
N VAL A 29 6.23 -0.27 -0.20
CA VAL A 29 5.10 0.52 -0.69
C VAL A 29 4.42 1.17 0.50
N PHE A 30 4.43 2.50 0.53
CA PHE A 30 3.62 3.29 1.42
C PHE A 30 2.18 3.38 0.90
N CYS A 31 1.23 2.98 1.71
CA CYS A 31 -0.20 3.04 1.42
C CYS A 31 -0.87 4.06 2.34
N GLN A 32 -1.44 5.10 1.76
CA GLN A 32 -2.27 6.04 2.49
C GLN A 32 -3.71 5.52 2.51
N ILE A 33 -4.20 5.17 3.70
CA ILE A 33 -5.58 4.73 3.91
C ILE A 33 -6.39 5.92 4.41
N GLN A 34 -7.52 6.20 3.76
CA GLN A 34 -8.50 7.15 4.27
C GLN A 34 -9.83 6.43 4.54
N LYS A 35 -10.53 6.89 5.57
CA LYS A 35 -11.93 6.51 5.79
C LYS A 35 -12.78 7.31 4.83
N VAL A 36 -13.36 6.64 3.86
CA VAL A 36 -14.31 7.27 2.95
C VAL A 36 -15.71 7.06 3.52
N ASP A 37 -16.42 8.16 3.74
CA ASP A 37 -17.85 8.12 4.03
C ASP A 37 -18.57 7.68 2.74
N LEU A 38 -19.20 6.50 2.76
CA LEU A 38 -19.99 6.03 1.61
C LEU A 38 -21.12 7.04 1.33
N PRO A 39 -21.35 7.43 0.05
CA PRO A 39 -22.44 8.32 -0.29
C PRO A 39 -23.77 7.68 0.12
N HIS A 40 -24.62 8.49 0.77
CA HIS A 40 -25.92 8.11 1.27
C HIS A 40 -26.80 7.61 0.11
N VAL A 41 -26.89 6.30 -0.08
CA VAL A 41 -27.84 5.73 -1.04
C VAL A 41 -29.24 5.89 -0.42
N PRO A 42 -30.21 6.55 -1.10
CA PRO A 42 -31.52 6.80 -0.55
C PRO A 42 -32.39 5.54 -0.65
N PHE A 43 -31.95 4.44 -0.02
CA PHE A 43 -32.82 3.29 0.25
C PHE A 43 -33.43 3.43 1.66
N PRO A 44 -34.67 2.97 1.88
CA PRO A 44 -35.36 3.21 3.14
C PRO A 44 -34.66 2.47 4.29
N ARG A 45 -33.94 3.26 5.11
CA ARG A 45 -33.55 3.05 6.50
C ARG A 45 -33.56 1.60 6.99
N VAL A 46 -32.45 0.91 6.80
CA VAL A 46 -31.95 0.00 7.85
C VAL A 46 -31.08 0.84 8.77
N ARG A 47 -31.39 0.81 10.06
CA ARG A 47 -30.75 1.60 11.13
C ARG A 47 -29.32 1.12 11.38
N GLY A 48 -28.40 1.41 10.46
CA GLY A 48 -26.97 1.09 10.56
C GLY A 48 -26.17 2.38 10.68
N LYS A 49 -25.32 2.47 11.71
CA LYS A 49 -24.32 3.52 11.90
C LYS A 49 -23.49 3.66 10.61
N TYR A 50 -23.14 4.90 10.26
CA TYR A 50 -22.24 5.26 9.15
C TYR A 50 -21.28 4.12 8.77
N GLN A 51 -21.45 3.56 7.57
CA GLN A 51 -20.51 2.57 7.04
C GLN A 51 -19.35 3.35 6.43
N THR A 52 -18.34 3.66 7.24
CA THR A 52 -17.03 4.10 6.74
C THR A 52 -16.27 2.86 6.28
N THR A 53 -15.83 2.84 5.02
CA THR A 53 -14.91 1.81 4.52
C THR A 53 -13.52 2.41 4.39
N ASP A 54 -12.50 1.66 4.81
CA ASP A 54 -11.10 2.03 4.60
C ASP A 54 -10.75 1.84 3.12
N GLU A 55 -10.37 2.90 2.42
CA GLU A 55 -9.93 2.84 1.03
C GLU A 55 -8.47 3.28 0.92
N VAL A 56 -7.67 2.56 0.13
CA VAL A 56 -6.30 2.99 -0.20
C VAL A 56 -6.42 4.11 -1.22
N VAL A 57 -6.10 5.34 -0.79
CA VAL A 57 -6.28 6.56 -1.62
C VAL A 57 -5.00 6.90 -2.39
N GLY A 58 -3.86 6.32 -2.01
CA GLY A 58 -2.60 6.50 -2.73
C GLY A 58 -1.54 5.47 -2.33
N THR A 59 -0.70 5.11 -3.30
CA THR A 59 0.43 4.18 -3.14
C THR A 59 1.72 4.84 -3.62
N HIS A 60 2.75 4.91 -2.77
CA HIS A 60 4.07 5.48 -3.13
C HIS A 60 5.15 4.48 -2.78
N PHE A 61 6.24 4.44 -3.53
CA PHE A 61 7.38 3.60 -3.18
C PHE A 61 8.39 4.42 -2.38
N LEU A 62 8.77 3.93 -1.21
CA LEU A 62 9.85 4.48 -0.41
C LEU A 62 11.07 3.58 -0.57
N ALA A 63 12.17 4.14 -1.06
CA ALA A 63 13.44 3.43 -1.06
C ALA A 63 13.87 3.14 0.38
N LYS A 64 14.66 2.08 0.60
CA LYS A 64 15.15 1.72 1.94
C LYS A 64 15.66 2.91 2.79
N PRO A 65 16.55 3.80 2.33
CA PRO A 65 17.00 4.93 3.15
C PRO A 65 15.88 5.93 3.48
N GLU A 66 14.98 6.20 2.55
CA GLU A 66 13.84 7.10 2.75
C GLU A 66 12.86 6.52 3.76
N LEU A 67 12.60 5.21 3.67
CA LEU A 67 11.75 4.51 4.62
C LEU A 67 12.33 4.56 6.04
N VAL A 68 13.63 4.35 6.19
CA VAL A 68 14.29 4.43 7.52
C VAL A 68 14.15 5.83 8.09
N ALA A 69 14.43 6.87 7.30
CA ALA A 69 14.23 8.26 7.70
C ALA A 69 12.78 8.52 8.13
N TYR A 70 11.82 8.06 7.34
CA TYR A 70 10.40 8.17 7.66
C TYR A 70 10.04 7.48 8.98
N LEU A 71 10.52 6.26 9.22
CA LEU A 71 10.23 5.54 10.48
C LEU A 71 10.84 6.26 11.71
N HIS A 72 12.00 6.89 11.57
CA HIS A 72 12.59 7.70 12.63
C HIS A 72 11.79 8.96 12.92
N GLU A 73 11.32 9.67 11.88
CA GLU A 73 10.46 10.86 12.04
C GLU A 73 9.16 10.53 12.80
N TRP A 74 8.67 9.30 12.64
CA TRP A 74 7.50 8.79 13.33
C TRP A 74 7.79 8.19 14.71
N MET A 75 9.02 8.33 15.21
CA MET A 75 9.45 7.84 16.53
C MET A 75 9.19 6.35 16.71
N VAL A 76 9.26 5.57 15.62
CA VAL A 76 9.18 4.11 15.70
C VAL A 76 10.39 3.60 16.47
N ARG A 77 10.18 2.65 17.37
CA ARG A 77 11.26 2.09 18.20
C ARG A 77 12.35 1.45 17.34
N GLU A 78 13.61 1.67 17.71
CA GLU A 78 14.78 1.22 16.96
C GLU A 78 14.78 -0.29 16.67
N GLU A 79 14.28 -1.11 17.63
CA GLU A 79 14.22 -2.56 17.46
C GLU A 79 13.20 -2.96 16.38
N ILE A 80 12.14 -2.16 16.21
CA ILE A 80 11.14 -2.36 15.14
C ILE A 80 11.74 -1.92 13.80
N ILE A 81 12.39 -0.75 13.74
CA ILE A 81 13.06 -0.28 12.52
C ILE A 81 14.07 -1.32 12.04
N THR A 82 14.89 -1.86 12.95
CA THR A 82 15.86 -2.92 12.65
C THR A 82 15.19 -4.15 12.02
N ARG A 83 14.05 -4.61 12.58
CA ARG A 83 13.31 -5.76 12.02
C ARG A 83 12.74 -5.47 10.63
N ILE A 84 12.21 -4.27 10.41
CA ILE A 84 11.69 -3.83 9.11
C ILE A 84 12.83 -3.79 8.08
N VAL A 85 13.97 -3.22 8.45
CA VAL A 85 15.17 -3.16 7.61
C VAL A 85 15.66 -4.56 7.23
N GLN A 86 15.71 -5.49 8.20
CA GLN A 86 16.07 -6.87 7.94
C GLN A 86 15.10 -7.54 6.95
N ALA A 87 13.79 -7.31 7.10
CA ALA A 87 12.79 -7.82 6.17
C ALA A 87 12.99 -7.27 4.74
N ILE A 88 13.32 -5.99 4.61
CA ILE A 88 13.62 -5.33 3.31
C ILE A 88 14.87 -5.94 2.67
N ASP A 89 15.87 -6.30 3.46
CA ASP A 89 17.09 -6.91 2.95
C ASP A 89 16.86 -8.35 2.49
N SER A 90 15.89 -9.06 3.06
CA SER A 90 15.67 -10.48 2.81
C SER A 90 14.52 -10.84 1.89
N TYR A 91 13.51 -9.98 1.68
CA TYR A 91 12.35 -10.34 0.83
C TYR A 91 12.76 -10.55 -0.64
N ASN A 92 11.97 -11.37 -1.36
CA ASN A 92 12.13 -11.55 -2.79
C ASN A 92 11.23 -10.56 -3.55
N PRO A 93 11.75 -9.47 -4.14
CA PRO A 93 10.94 -8.44 -4.80
C PRO A 93 10.21 -8.91 -6.07
N GLN A 94 10.55 -10.09 -6.59
CA GLN A 94 9.82 -10.70 -7.70
C GLN A 94 8.54 -11.42 -7.24
N GLN A 95 8.38 -11.68 -5.94
CA GLN A 95 7.32 -12.53 -5.39
C GLN A 95 6.58 -11.87 -4.23
N ASP A 96 7.32 -11.14 -3.40
CA ASP A 96 6.84 -10.52 -2.17
C ASP A 96 6.85 -9.00 -2.30
N MET A 97 6.02 -8.34 -1.50
CA MET A 97 6.03 -6.89 -1.34
C MET A 97 5.86 -6.51 0.12
N ILE A 98 6.57 -5.48 0.56
CA ILE A 98 6.44 -4.91 1.90
C ILE A 98 5.54 -3.69 1.80
N ILE A 99 4.56 -3.61 2.69
CA ILE A 99 3.58 -2.53 2.77
C ILE A 99 3.78 -1.80 4.09
N LEU A 100 3.80 -0.47 3.99
CA LEU A 100 3.69 0.46 5.09
C LEU A 100 2.33 1.15 4.98
N ALA A 101 1.34 0.68 5.75
CA ALA A 101 0.00 1.25 5.76
C ALA A 101 -0.10 2.35 6.83
N ARG A 102 -0.60 3.52 6.44
CA ARG A 102 -0.90 4.62 7.35
C ARG A 102 -2.41 4.80 7.49
N GLU A 103 -2.89 4.74 8.72
CA GLU A 103 -4.24 5.14 9.11
C GLU A 103 -4.17 6.21 10.20
N GLY A 104 -4.39 7.47 9.84
CA GLY A 104 -4.25 8.59 10.77
C GLY A 104 -2.83 8.71 11.34
N SER A 105 -2.69 8.47 12.65
CA SER A 105 -1.42 8.48 13.39
C SER A 105 -0.82 7.08 13.61
N GLN A 106 -1.46 6.03 13.09
CA GLN A 106 -0.97 4.66 13.22
C GLN A 106 -0.26 4.24 11.94
N ILE A 107 0.86 3.56 12.11
CA ILE A 107 1.64 2.93 11.06
C ILE A 107 1.60 1.42 11.30
N GLU A 108 1.16 0.69 10.29
CA GLU A 108 1.20 -0.77 10.24
C GLU A 108 2.20 -1.19 9.15
N VAL A 109 3.06 -2.16 9.46
CA VAL A 109 3.96 -2.78 8.48
C VAL A 109 3.51 -4.20 8.27
N ASP A 110 3.30 -4.56 7.02
CA ASP A 110 2.96 -5.92 6.63
C ASP A 110 3.86 -6.39 5.48
N ILE A 111 4.12 -7.70 5.43
CA ILE A 111 4.85 -8.34 4.35
C ILE A 111 3.87 -9.26 3.66
N LEU A 112 3.46 -8.88 2.45
CA LEU A 112 2.63 -9.73 1.61
C LEU A 112 3.50 -10.78 0.93
N GLN A 113 3.70 -11.90 1.65
CA GLN A 113 4.38 -13.08 1.13
C GLN A 113 3.41 -14.00 0.41
N LYS A 114 3.85 -14.63 -0.69
CA LYS A 114 3.05 -15.62 -1.45
C LYS A 114 1.66 -15.09 -1.84
N SER A 115 1.62 -13.86 -2.33
CA SER A 115 0.37 -13.22 -2.71
C SER A 115 -0.31 -13.92 -3.88
N VAL A 116 -1.63 -13.72 -4.02
CA VAL A 116 -2.45 -14.23 -5.13
C VAL A 116 -1.90 -13.82 -6.50
N MET A 117 -1.16 -12.71 -6.56
CA MET A 117 -0.41 -12.24 -7.72
C MET A 117 0.93 -11.65 -7.26
N THR A 118 1.96 -11.86 -8.06
CA THR A 118 3.28 -11.29 -7.81
C THR A 118 3.35 -9.80 -8.18
N PRO A 119 4.32 -9.03 -7.65
CA PRO A 119 4.51 -7.63 -8.06
C PRO A 119 4.69 -7.46 -9.58
N ILE A 120 5.37 -8.42 -10.23
CA ILE A 120 5.60 -8.42 -11.68
C ILE A 120 4.29 -8.57 -12.44
N GLU A 121 3.46 -9.54 -12.05
CA GLU A 121 2.16 -9.77 -12.66
C GLU A 121 1.22 -8.58 -12.44
N CYS A 122 1.19 -8.00 -11.23
CA CYS A 122 0.43 -6.78 -10.97
C CYS A 122 0.89 -5.64 -11.88
N TYR A 123 2.22 -5.48 -12.07
CA TYR A 123 2.76 -4.48 -12.98
C TYR A 123 2.30 -4.67 -14.43
N GLN A 124 2.30 -5.92 -14.91
CA GLN A 124 1.84 -6.26 -16.24
C GLN A 124 0.35 -5.98 -16.40
N GLN A 125 -0.48 -6.40 -15.44
CA GLN A 125 -1.94 -6.18 -15.47
C GLN A 125 -2.29 -4.69 -15.54
N VAL A 126 -1.70 -3.88 -14.65
CA VAL A 126 -1.94 -2.43 -14.62
C VAL A 126 -1.40 -1.75 -15.89
N SER A 127 -0.26 -2.20 -16.41
CA SER A 127 0.32 -1.63 -17.64
C SER A 127 -0.51 -1.96 -18.88
N GLN A 128 -1.11 -3.15 -18.95
CA GLN A 128 -1.97 -3.57 -20.06
C GLN A 128 -3.33 -2.85 -20.07
N HIS A 129 -3.85 -2.53 -18.89
CA HIS A 129 -5.15 -1.87 -18.71
C HIS A 129 -4.98 -0.42 -18.24
N TRP A 130 -3.96 0.27 -18.77
CA TRP A 130 -3.55 1.59 -18.26
C TRP A 130 -4.70 2.60 -18.18
N ASP A 131 -5.61 2.59 -19.14
CA ASP A 131 -6.76 3.51 -19.18
C ASP A 131 -7.66 3.38 -17.94
N GLU A 132 -7.79 2.17 -17.37
CA GLU A 132 -8.56 1.92 -16.16
C GLU A 132 -7.85 2.40 -14.88
N PHE A 133 -6.51 2.37 -14.86
CA PHE A 133 -5.71 2.65 -13.68
C PHE A 133 -5.10 4.06 -13.64
N SER A 134 -5.03 4.75 -14.78
CA SER A 134 -4.39 6.07 -14.92
C SER A 134 -4.94 7.12 -13.95
N GLY A 135 -6.25 7.06 -13.64
CA GLY A 135 -6.93 7.94 -12.69
C GLY A 135 -6.53 7.74 -11.22
N TYR A 136 -6.08 6.54 -10.85
CA TYR A 136 -5.61 6.24 -9.49
C TYR A 136 -4.16 6.67 -9.29
N ILE A 137 -3.35 6.55 -10.34
CA ILE A 137 -1.90 6.86 -10.30
C ILE A 137 -1.65 8.38 -10.40
N SER A 138 -2.49 9.11 -11.14
CA SER A 138 -2.33 10.56 -11.37
C SER A 138 -2.78 11.45 -10.20
N ARG A 139 -3.50 10.91 -9.20
CA ARG A 139 -3.95 11.66 -8.02
C ARG A 139 -2.87 11.90 -6.96
N ILE A 140 -1.66 11.41 -7.22
CA ILE A 140 -0.52 11.49 -6.32
C ILE A 140 0.17 12.85 -6.52
N LYS A 141 -0.14 13.84 -5.67
CA LYS A 141 0.72 15.00 -5.44
C LYS A 141 1.38 14.81 -4.08
N ILE A 142 2.71 14.69 -4.11
CA ILE A 142 3.59 14.73 -2.93
C ILE A 142 3.48 16.12 -2.29
#